data_AF-A0AA40D2R1-F1
#
_entry.id   AF-A0AA40D2R1-F1
#
_cell.length_a   1.000
_cell.length_b   1.000
_cell.length_c   1.000
_cell.angle_alpha   90.00
_cell.angle_beta   90.00
_cell.angle_gamma   90.00
#
_symmetry.space_group_name_H-M   'P 1'
#
loop_
_entity.id
_entity.type
_entity.pdbx_description
1 polymer ?
#
loop_
_entity_poly.entity_id
_entity_poly.type
_entity_poly.pdbx_seq_one_letter_code
_entity_poly.pdbx_strand_id
1 'polypeptide(L)'
;MEPSEAPSLMLQAEKALPQPVHPRLISYCPTMDLVAVITQEETLDVYRLNGQRAFGLKRKTFESKVDSICWKFNGQHIAIAWDDGSVDIVSSETGKTVKQVRREAASFAADDESTPRISSLAWGVNFIDVAAVKERTGAWAPSGVLFDTTEDWDQKKEEVTLDDFLERQPDLAKLGISPDLPDQIALIDVQDALPKLPLIPAPPANPFQMMAKAKSTDAFSSQQSIDAIFHSQHMRDSNAVDVLLIGCDNGAVSPTIYDSLEIGGMRIPSEWSLINQTPLLHASHPYSCSHLSLIEMKSESWEQPRVALVPLTLRFIPSNGIYLHLIASKTAQLQNLLQYLQSCLRTIIAYFHNARDLPSRFMRNISETLEEKGEGDLISNLYHLAVTGHCPPTIKEWLVDELAENACKKTFAIFGTIR
;
A
#
# COMPACT_ATOMS: atom_id res chain seq x y z
N MET A 1 -57.41 -5.56 17.43
CA MET A 1 -55.97 -5.28 17.54
C MET A 1 -55.31 -6.03 16.41
N GLU A 2 -55.01 -5.34 15.31
CA GLU A 2 -54.28 -5.94 14.19
C GLU A 2 -52.83 -6.23 14.62
N PRO A 3 -52.24 -7.36 14.19
CA PRO A 3 -50.87 -7.70 14.53
C PRO A 3 -49.92 -6.69 13.88
N SER A 4 -48.98 -6.14 14.66
CA SER A 4 -47.97 -5.21 14.16
C SER A 4 -47.19 -5.86 13.02
N GLU A 5 -47.24 -5.28 11.81
CA GLU A 5 -46.41 -5.69 10.68
C GLU A 5 -44.95 -5.73 11.12
N ALA A 6 -44.30 -6.87 10.90
CA ALA A 6 -42.88 -7.00 11.15
C ALA A 6 -42.12 -5.98 10.29
N PRO A 7 -41.05 -5.35 10.79
CA PRO A 7 -40.32 -4.34 10.05
C PRO A 7 -39.80 -4.93 8.74
N SER A 8 -40.31 -4.44 7.60
CA SER A 8 -39.87 -4.83 6.27
C SER A 8 -38.65 -4.01 5.87
N LEU A 9 -37.54 -4.65 5.56
CA LEU A 9 -36.36 -3.96 4.99
C LEU A 9 -36.69 -3.48 3.58
N MET A 10 -36.43 -2.21 3.29
CA MET A 10 -36.61 -1.66 1.95
C MET A 10 -35.45 -2.07 1.05
N LEU A 11 -35.77 -2.61 -0.13
CA LEU A 11 -34.80 -2.90 -1.18
C LEU A 11 -34.29 -1.59 -1.78
N GLN A 12 -33.03 -1.25 -1.49
CA GLN A 12 -32.38 -0.04 -2.03
C GLN A 12 -31.92 -0.23 -3.48
N ALA A 13 -31.28 -1.35 -3.79
CA ALA A 13 -30.85 -1.68 -5.13
C ALA A 13 -30.71 -3.20 -5.31
N GLU A 14 -30.87 -3.65 -6.55
CA GLU A 14 -30.62 -5.02 -6.97
C GLU A 14 -29.72 -5.01 -8.20
N LYS A 15 -28.68 -5.86 -8.19
CA LYS A 15 -27.78 -5.99 -9.33
C LYS A 15 -27.32 -7.43 -9.49
N ALA A 16 -27.57 -7.98 -10.68
CA ALA A 16 -26.94 -9.21 -11.12
C ALA A 16 -25.50 -8.92 -11.60
N LEU A 17 -24.53 -9.58 -11.00
CA LEU A 17 -23.13 -9.49 -11.40
C LEU A 17 -22.85 -10.49 -12.54
N PRO A 18 -22.04 -10.11 -13.55
CA PRO A 18 -21.77 -10.98 -14.70
C PRO A 18 -20.90 -12.18 -14.33
N GLN A 19 -20.06 -12.04 -13.30
CA GLN A 19 -19.19 -13.09 -12.79
C GLN A 19 -19.65 -13.52 -11.39
N PRO A 20 -19.54 -14.82 -11.08
CA PRO A 20 -19.77 -15.31 -9.73
C PRO A 20 -18.75 -14.71 -8.76
N VAL A 21 -19.21 -14.52 -7.53
CA VAL A 21 -18.48 -13.87 -6.44
C VAL A 21 -18.01 -14.92 -5.45
N HIS A 22 -16.84 -14.70 -4.85
CA HIS A 22 -16.39 -15.47 -3.70
C HIS A 22 -17.23 -15.13 -2.46
N PRO A 23 -18.01 -16.08 -1.91
CA PRO A 23 -19.00 -15.77 -0.86
C PRO A 23 -18.38 -15.31 0.45
N ARG A 24 -17.09 -15.60 0.68
CA ARG A 24 -16.36 -15.21 1.90
C ARG A 24 -15.58 -13.90 1.75
N LEU A 25 -15.56 -13.32 0.55
CA LEU A 25 -14.74 -12.16 0.20
C LEU A 25 -15.63 -10.98 -0.24
N ILE A 26 -16.54 -10.63 0.68
CA ILE A 26 -17.44 -9.50 0.55
C ILE A 26 -17.27 -8.65 1.81
N SER A 27 -17.08 -7.34 1.66
CA SER A 27 -16.86 -6.45 2.79
C SER A 27 -17.46 -5.07 2.55
N TYR A 28 -18.26 -4.60 3.52
CA TYR A 28 -18.86 -3.27 3.52
C TYR A 28 -17.86 -2.22 4.02
N CYS A 29 -17.81 -1.06 3.37
CA CYS A 29 -16.97 0.04 3.82
C CYS A 29 -17.58 0.66 5.09
N PRO A 30 -16.81 0.85 6.18
CA PRO A 30 -17.36 1.33 7.44
C PRO A 30 -17.96 2.74 7.38
N THR A 31 -17.44 3.62 6.51
CA THR A 31 -17.79 5.05 6.48
C THR A 31 -18.55 5.51 5.24
N MET A 32 -18.57 4.71 4.17
CA MET A 32 -19.18 5.08 2.89
C MET A 32 -20.11 3.99 2.40
N ASP A 33 -21.01 4.38 1.50
CA ASP A 33 -21.95 3.49 0.80
C ASP A 33 -21.26 2.64 -0.28
N LEU A 34 -20.17 1.95 0.08
CA LEU A 34 -19.37 1.10 -0.79
C LEU A 34 -19.35 -0.34 -0.30
N VAL A 35 -19.42 -1.27 -1.25
CA VAL A 35 -19.30 -2.71 -1.02
C VAL A 35 -18.17 -3.24 -1.89
N ALA A 36 -17.15 -3.80 -1.25
CA ALA A 36 -16.07 -4.53 -1.91
C ALA A 36 -16.46 -5.99 -2.09
N VAL A 37 -16.22 -6.49 -3.29
CA VAL A 37 -16.59 -7.83 -3.72
C VAL A 37 -15.46 -8.41 -4.57
N ILE A 38 -15.14 -9.68 -4.36
CA ILE A 38 -14.13 -10.37 -5.17
C ILE A 38 -14.80 -11.39 -6.08
N THR A 39 -14.53 -11.30 -7.38
CA THR A 39 -15.05 -12.26 -8.37
C THR A 39 -14.19 -13.53 -8.40
N GLN A 40 -14.71 -14.62 -8.96
CA GLN A 40 -13.94 -15.86 -9.16
C GLN A 40 -12.74 -15.70 -10.12
N GLU A 41 -12.67 -14.59 -10.87
CA GLU A 41 -11.49 -14.23 -11.66
C GLU A 41 -10.42 -13.48 -10.85
N GLU A 42 -10.52 -13.47 -9.51
CA GLU A 42 -9.58 -12.84 -8.59
C GLU A 42 -9.45 -11.32 -8.85
N THR A 43 -10.59 -10.70 -9.19
CA THR A 43 -10.70 -9.26 -9.39
C THR A 43 -11.48 -8.62 -8.25
N LEU A 44 -10.92 -7.55 -7.69
CA LEU A 44 -11.65 -6.72 -6.73
C LEU A 44 -12.55 -5.77 -7.52
N ASP A 45 -13.84 -5.81 -7.23
CA ASP A 45 -14.80 -4.81 -7.67
C ASP A 45 -15.43 -4.12 -6.46
N VAL A 46 -15.46 -2.80 -6.50
CA VAL A 46 -16.13 -1.99 -5.47
C VAL A 46 -17.36 -1.33 -6.09
N TYR A 47 -18.51 -1.58 -5.49
CA TYR A 47 -19.81 -1.06 -5.93
C TYR A 47 -20.33 -0.05 -4.92
N ARG A 48 -21.01 0.98 -5.41
CA ARG A 48 -21.87 1.83 -4.57
C ARG A 48 -23.15 1.08 -4.22
N LEU A 49 -23.82 1.48 -3.14
CA LEU A 49 -25.12 0.90 -2.76
C LEU A 49 -26.19 1.00 -3.84
N ASN A 50 -26.11 1.97 -4.76
CA ASN A 50 -26.99 2.08 -5.91
C ASN A 50 -26.68 1.07 -7.05
N GLY A 51 -25.73 0.16 -6.85
CA GLY A 51 -25.29 -0.84 -7.83
C GLY A 51 -24.28 -0.34 -8.86
N GLN A 52 -23.91 0.94 -8.88
CA GLN A 52 -22.90 1.45 -9.82
C GLN A 52 -21.50 0.98 -9.41
N ARG A 53 -20.67 0.55 -10.38
CA ARG A 53 -19.28 0.19 -10.10
C ARG A 53 -18.49 1.47 -9.86
N ALA A 54 -17.89 1.60 -8.67
CA ALA A 54 -17.04 2.73 -8.31
C ALA A 54 -15.66 2.56 -8.95
N PHE A 55 -14.99 1.45 -8.65
CA PHE A 55 -13.70 1.08 -9.25
C PHE A 55 -13.52 -0.44 -9.19
N GLY A 56 -12.48 -0.93 -9.85
CA GLY A 56 -12.03 -2.29 -9.64
C GLY A 56 -10.56 -2.45 -9.96
N LEU A 57 -9.96 -3.47 -9.37
CA LEU A 57 -8.55 -3.77 -9.44
C LEU A 57 -8.36 -5.23 -9.83
N LYS A 58 -7.59 -5.45 -10.89
CA LYS A 58 -7.12 -6.77 -11.30
C LYS A 58 -5.59 -6.74 -11.32
N ARG A 59 -4.97 -7.68 -10.62
CA ARG A 59 -3.50 -7.83 -10.65
C ARG A 59 -3.11 -8.26 -12.07
N LYS A 60 -2.02 -7.70 -12.59
CA LYS A 60 -1.54 -8.00 -13.95
C LYS A 60 -0.96 -9.42 -14.08
N THR A 61 -0.69 -10.07 -12.95
CA THR A 61 -0.20 -11.45 -12.89
C THR A 61 -1.38 -12.41 -13.05
N PHE A 62 -1.31 -13.30 -14.04
CA PHE A 62 -2.42 -14.19 -14.40
C PHE A 62 -2.74 -15.29 -13.38
N GLU A 63 -1.89 -15.51 -12.37
CA GLU A 63 -2.01 -16.64 -11.44
C GLU A 63 -2.28 -16.25 -9.98
N SER A 64 -2.42 -14.96 -9.66
CA SER A 64 -2.59 -14.52 -8.26
C SER A 64 -4.02 -14.69 -7.77
N LYS A 65 -4.19 -15.31 -6.60
CA LYS A 65 -5.47 -15.45 -5.90
C LYS A 65 -5.56 -14.53 -4.69
N VAL A 66 -6.77 -14.09 -4.38
CA VAL A 66 -7.06 -13.27 -3.20
C VAL A 66 -7.48 -14.14 -2.03
N ASP A 67 -6.82 -13.95 -0.89
CA ASP A 67 -7.07 -14.73 0.32
C ASP A 67 -8.01 -14.03 1.30
N SER A 68 -7.88 -12.71 1.43
CA SER A 68 -8.65 -11.91 2.37
C SER A 68 -8.70 -10.44 1.94
N ILE A 69 -9.76 -9.75 2.32
CA ILE A 69 -9.88 -8.28 2.20
C ILE A 69 -10.26 -7.66 3.53
N CYS A 70 -9.82 -6.43 3.77
CA CYS A 70 -10.18 -5.67 4.95
C CYS A 70 -10.18 -4.17 4.66
N TRP A 71 -11.28 -3.49 4.99
CA TRP A 71 -11.33 -2.02 4.95
C TRP A 71 -10.60 -1.43 6.15
N LYS A 72 -9.91 -0.31 5.92
CA LYS A 72 -9.49 0.58 7.00
C LYS A 72 -10.73 1.14 7.70
N PHE A 73 -10.66 1.38 9.00
CA PHE A 73 -11.78 1.89 9.81
C PHE A 73 -12.38 3.19 9.24
N ASN A 74 -11.55 4.06 8.67
CA ASN A 74 -11.97 5.34 8.09
C ASN A 74 -12.49 5.22 6.64
N GLY A 75 -12.46 4.02 6.05
CA GLY A 75 -12.92 3.71 4.70
C GLY A 75 -12.06 4.26 3.55
N GLN A 76 -10.93 4.91 3.85
CA GLN A 76 -10.09 5.50 2.80
C GLN A 76 -9.29 4.48 2.04
N HIS A 77 -8.92 3.39 2.70
CA HIS A 77 -8.09 2.33 2.13
C HIS A 77 -8.74 0.96 2.31
N ILE A 78 -8.44 0.06 1.38
CA ILE A 78 -8.75 -1.35 1.47
C ILE A 78 -7.47 -2.16 1.30
N ALA A 79 -7.22 -3.08 2.23
CA ALA A 79 -6.13 -4.04 2.16
C ALA A 79 -6.61 -5.32 1.46
N ILE A 80 -5.80 -5.84 0.54
CA ILE A 80 -6.05 -7.07 -0.22
C ILE A 80 -4.86 -7.99 0.01
N ALA A 81 -5.09 -9.15 0.63
CA ALA A 81 -4.08 -10.18 0.79
C ALA A 81 -4.09 -11.13 -0.39
N TRP A 82 -2.91 -11.38 -0.96
CA TRP A 82 -2.71 -12.31 -2.05
C TRP A 82 -2.05 -13.61 -1.58
N ASP A 83 -2.23 -14.66 -2.37
CA ASP A 83 -1.62 -15.98 -2.18
C ASP A 83 -0.09 -15.98 -2.15
N ASP A 84 0.56 -15.00 -2.77
CA ASP A 84 2.02 -14.81 -2.71
C ASP A 84 2.53 -14.19 -1.39
N GLY A 85 1.66 -14.06 -0.39
CA GLY A 85 1.98 -13.49 0.92
C GLY A 85 2.17 -11.98 0.91
N SER A 86 1.79 -11.29 -0.18
CA SER A 86 1.81 -9.83 -0.25
C SER A 86 0.44 -9.23 0.05
N VAL A 87 0.44 -8.02 0.61
CA VAL A 87 -0.76 -7.23 0.87
C VAL A 87 -0.70 -5.95 0.07
N ASP A 88 -1.66 -5.74 -0.82
CA ASP A 88 -1.84 -4.48 -1.53
C ASP A 88 -2.81 -3.58 -0.78
N ILE A 89 -2.38 -2.36 -0.48
CA ILE A 89 -3.20 -1.30 0.09
C ILE A 89 -3.67 -0.42 -1.05
N VAL A 90 -4.98 -0.36 -1.25
CA VAL A 90 -5.64 0.33 -2.36
C VAL A 90 -6.42 1.52 -1.84
N SER A 91 -6.29 2.67 -2.51
CA SER A 91 -7.07 3.87 -2.19
C SER A 91 -8.51 3.73 -2.72
N SER A 92 -9.48 4.00 -1.84
CA SER A 92 -10.90 4.01 -2.17
C SER A 92 -11.30 5.12 -3.15
N GLU A 93 -10.54 6.22 -3.19
CA GLU A 93 -10.81 7.38 -4.05
C GLU A 93 -10.31 7.14 -5.47
N THR A 94 -9.10 6.60 -5.60
CA THR A 94 -8.41 6.46 -6.89
C THR A 94 -8.53 5.06 -7.49
N GLY A 95 -8.85 4.05 -6.66
CA GLY A 95 -8.84 2.64 -7.04
C GLY A 95 -7.44 2.09 -7.36
N LYS A 96 -6.37 2.84 -7.06
CA LYS A 96 -4.98 2.46 -7.32
C LYS A 96 -4.31 1.89 -6.07
N THR A 97 -3.40 0.94 -6.27
CA THR A 97 -2.51 0.43 -5.22
C THR A 97 -1.55 1.55 -4.79
N VAL A 98 -1.68 1.99 -3.55
CA VAL A 98 -0.83 3.01 -2.92
C VAL A 98 0.46 2.36 -2.45
N LYS A 99 0.34 1.21 -1.79
CA LYS A 99 1.47 0.50 -1.19
C LYS A 99 1.29 -1.00 -1.35
N GLN A 100 2.39 -1.70 -1.60
CA GLN A 100 2.45 -3.14 -1.50
C GLN A 100 3.34 -3.49 -0.31
N VAL A 101 2.73 -4.09 0.72
CA VAL A 101 3.41 -4.62 1.89
C VAL A 101 3.78 -6.06 1.55
N ARG A 102 5.08 -6.33 1.42
CA ARG A 102 5.59 -7.70 1.25
C ARG A 102 6.45 -7.97 2.46
N ARG A 103 6.07 -8.97 3.27
CA ARG A 103 6.95 -9.39 4.37
C ARG A 103 8.28 -9.83 3.79
N GLU A 104 9.36 -9.36 4.39
CA GLU A 104 10.65 -10.02 4.21
C GLU A 104 10.54 -11.40 4.86
N ALA A 105 10.52 -12.45 4.03
CA ALA A 105 10.34 -13.84 4.42
C ALA A 105 11.42 -14.38 5.39
N ALA A 106 12.36 -13.53 5.84
CA ALA A 106 13.62 -13.94 6.43
C ALA A 106 13.65 -13.98 7.97
N SER A 107 12.72 -13.38 8.71
CA SER A 107 12.90 -13.24 10.17
C SER A 107 12.16 -14.26 11.04
N PHE A 108 11.25 -15.06 10.48
CA PHE A 108 10.47 -16.01 11.27
C PHE A 108 10.21 -17.37 10.60
N ALA A 109 10.70 -17.65 9.39
CA ALA A 109 10.57 -19.01 8.83
C ALA A 109 11.41 -19.99 9.65
N ALA A 110 10.74 -20.92 10.34
CA ALA A 110 11.37 -22.17 10.72
C ALA A 110 11.36 -23.03 9.44
N ASP A 111 12.55 -23.38 8.95
CA ASP A 111 12.90 -24.45 8.01
C ASP A 111 12.13 -24.68 6.69
N ASP A 112 11.04 -23.97 6.38
CA ASP A 112 10.30 -24.12 5.11
C ASP A 112 10.64 -23.01 4.10
N GLU A 113 11.08 -23.41 2.91
CA GLU A 113 11.41 -22.52 1.76
C GLU A 113 10.17 -21.79 1.18
N SER A 114 8.95 -22.11 1.62
CA SER A 114 7.72 -21.51 1.11
C SER A 114 7.33 -20.23 1.86
N THR A 115 6.96 -19.19 1.13
CA THR A 115 6.38 -17.97 1.72
C THR A 115 5.04 -18.29 2.39
N PRO A 116 4.84 -17.93 3.68
CA PRO A 116 3.60 -18.25 4.39
C PRO A 116 2.41 -17.51 3.79
N ARG A 117 1.27 -18.20 3.68
CA ARG A 117 0.04 -17.65 3.10
C ARG A 117 -0.70 -16.83 4.16
N ILE A 118 -1.40 -15.79 3.72
CA ILE A 118 -2.17 -14.93 4.62
C ILE A 118 -3.55 -15.56 4.82
N SER A 119 -3.89 -15.89 6.06
CA SER A 119 -5.17 -16.52 6.39
C SER A 119 -6.22 -15.52 6.84
N SER A 120 -5.81 -14.43 7.50
CA SER A 120 -6.71 -13.40 8.01
C SER A 120 -6.08 -12.02 7.95
N LEU A 121 -6.86 -11.03 7.53
CA LEU A 121 -6.53 -9.61 7.66
C LEU A 121 -7.48 -8.93 8.62
N ALA A 122 -6.96 -7.99 9.40
CA ALA A 122 -7.80 -7.07 10.14
C ALA A 122 -7.16 -5.70 10.31
N TRP A 123 -7.99 -4.67 10.32
CA TRP A 123 -7.57 -3.30 10.50
C TRP A 123 -8.29 -2.72 11.70
N GLY A 124 -7.53 -2.44 12.75
CA GLY A 124 -8.01 -1.82 13.98
C GLY A 124 -7.52 -0.39 14.11
N VAL A 125 -8.20 0.36 14.97
CA VAL A 125 -7.74 1.64 15.49
C VAL A 125 -7.66 1.53 17.01
N ASN A 126 -6.65 2.16 17.61
CA ASN A 126 -6.45 2.19 19.05
C ASN A 126 -6.14 3.62 19.48
N PHE A 127 -6.81 4.10 20.52
CA PHE A 127 -6.48 5.41 21.08
C PHE A 127 -5.23 5.36 21.95
N ILE A 128 -4.42 6.41 21.87
CA ILE A 128 -3.20 6.59 22.67
C ILE A 128 -3.60 6.95 24.10
N ASP A 129 -4.38 8.02 24.26
CA ASP A 129 -4.95 8.45 25.54
C ASP A 129 -6.44 8.13 25.62
N VAL A 130 -6.73 6.91 26.08
CA VAL A 130 -8.09 6.42 26.30
C VAL A 130 -8.83 7.24 27.36
N ALA A 131 -8.12 7.77 28.37
CA ALA A 131 -8.75 8.50 29.47
C ALA A 131 -9.27 9.85 28.98
N ALA A 132 -8.46 10.60 28.22
CA ALA A 132 -8.87 11.85 27.62
C ALA A 132 -10.05 11.66 26.64
N VAL A 133 -10.03 10.62 25.80
CA VAL A 133 -11.16 10.35 24.88
C VAL A 133 -12.43 10.00 25.66
N LYS A 134 -12.32 9.19 26.73
CA LYS A 134 -13.48 8.84 27.58
C LYS A 134 -14.04 10.02 28.35
N GLU A 135 -13.21 10.96 28.80
CA GLU A 135 -13.68 12.19 29.44
C GLU A 135 -14.51 13.04 28.47
N ARG A 136 -14.07 13.10 27.20
CA ARG A 136 -14.76 13.88 26.15
C ARG A 136 -16.03 13.20 25.63
N THR A 137 -15.99 11.90 25.44
CA THR A 137 -17.14 11.10 24.94
C THR A 137 -18.13 10.70 26.04
N GLY A 138 -17.67 10.63 27.29
CA GLY A 138 -18.45 10.27 28.47
C GLY A 138 -19.10 11.45 29.18
N ALA A 139 -18.95 12.67 28.67
CA ALA A 139 -19.66 13.85 29.15
C ALA A 139 -21.15 13.79 28.76
N TRP A 140 -21.87 12.80 29.27
CA TRP A 140 -23.32 12.87 29.37
C TRP A 140 -23.64 13.94 30.40
N ALA A 141 -23.83 15.19 29.96
CA ALA A 141 -24.46 16.18 30.82
C ALA A 141 -25.86 15.64 31.17
N PRO A 142 -26.23 15.44 32.45
CA PRO A 142 -27.58 15.01 32.79
C PRO A 142 -28.55 16.02 32.18
N SER A 143 -29.38 15.54 31.27
CA SER A 143 -30.42 16.31 30.57
C SER A 143 -31.41 16.84 31.61
N GLY A 144 -31.14 18.00 32.19
CA GLY A 144 -31.94 18.51 33.30
C GLY A 144 -31.44 19.75 34.05
N VAL A 145 -30.35 20.40 33.63
CA VAL A 145 -30.00 21.71 34.19
C VAL A 145 -30.65 22.79 33.32
N LEU A 146 -31.74 23.39 33.84
CA LEU A 146 -32.31 24.61 33.27
C LEU A 146 -31.30 25.75 33.47
N PHE A 147 -30.80 26.29 32.36
CA PHE A 147 -29.82 27.37 32.31
C PHE A 147 -30.41 28.70 32.81
N ASP A 148 -29.63 29.48 33.55
CA ASP A 148 -30.06 30.76 34.16
C ASP A 148 -29.52 32.00 33.39
N THR A 149 -28.52 31.86 32.50
CA THR A 149 -27.93 33.00 31.76
C THR A 149 -27.54 32.71 30.30
N THR A 150 -27.45 33.77 29.49
CA THR A 150 -27.08 33.75 28.06
C THR A 150 -25.57 33.59 27.80
N GLU A 151 -24.73 33.70 28.82
CA GLU A 151 -23.26 33.54 28.72
C GLU A 151 -22.83 32.06 28.65
N ASP A 152 -23.69 31.15 29.13
CA ASP A 152 -23.46 29.70 29.10
C ASP A 152 -23.71 29.07 27.71
N TRP A 153 -24.26 29.84 26.76
CA TRP A 153 -24.53 29.37 25.39
C TRP A 153 -23.24 29.22 24.56
N ASP A 154 -22.24 30.08 24.78
CA ASP A 154 -20.92 30.00 24.12
C ASP A 154 -20.02 28.90 24.72
N GLN A 155 -20.34 28.42 25.92
CA GLN A 155 -19.64 27.32 26.60
C GLN A 155 -20.18 25.93 26.24
N LYS A 156 -21.16 25.86 25.34
CA LYS A 156 -21.62 24.59 24.79
C LYS A 156 -20.53 24.01 23.89
N LYS A 157 -19.51 23.39 24.49
CA LYS A 157 -18.66 22.42 23.78
C LYS A 157 -19.63 21.41 23.18
N GLU A 158 -19.68 21.35 21.86
CA GLU A 158 -20.51 20.41 21.14
C GLU A 158 -20.31 19.01 21.73
N GLU A 159 -21.40 18.26 21.90
CA GLU A 159 -21.32 16.88 22.38
C GLU A 159 -20.44 16.11 21.38
N VAL A 160 -19.30 15.61 21.87
CA VAL A 160 -18.37 14.83 21.07
C VAL A 160 -18.68 13.36 21.30
N THR A 161 -19.10 12.67 20.26
CA THR A 161 -19.37 11.23 20.26
C THR A 161 -18.11 10.44 19.90
N LEU A 162 -18.13 9.12 20.12
CA LEU A 162 -17.05 8.24 19.63
C LEU A 162 -16.98 8.25 18.10
N ASP A 163 -18.11 8.45 17.41
CA ASP A 163 -18.14 8.46 15.95
C ASP A 163 -17.36 9.67 15.40
N ASP A 164 -17.41 10.84 16.06
CA ASP A 164 -16.60 12.01 15.71
C ASP A 164 -15.08 11.73 15.72
N PHE A 165 -14.63 10.79 16.56
CA PHE A 165 -13.23 10.34 16.58
C PHE A 165 -12.88 9.33 15.49
N LEU A 166 -13.88 8.61 14.99
CA LEU A 166 -13.74 7.55 13.98
C LEU A 166 -14.09 8.05 12.57
N GLU A 167 -14.47 9.32 12.45
CA GLU A 167 -14.69 9.98 11.17
C GLU A 167 -13.47 9.90 10.27
N ARG A 168 -13.73 9.95 8.96
CA ARG A 168 -12.69 9.89 7.93
C ARG A 168 -11.64 10.99 8.07
N GLN A 169 -12.08 12.16 8.54
CA GLN A 169 -11.25 13.32 8.81
C GLN A 169 -11.76 13.93 10.12
N PRO A 170 -11.18 13.56 11.28
CA PRO A 170 -11.64 14.06 12.55
C PRO A 170 -11.36 15.57 12.66
N ASP A 171 -12.36 16.34 13.11
CA ASP A 171 -12.16 17.76 13.41
C ASP A 171 -11.41 17.92 14.74
N LEU A 172 -10.08 18.00 14.65
CA LEU A 172 -9.20 18.14 15.82
C LEU A 172 -9.53 19.37 16.69
N ALA A 173 -10.09 20.43 16.10
CA ALA A 173 -10.49 21.63 16.84
C ALA A 173 -11.74 21.35 17.68
N LYS A 174 -12.73 20.65 17.11
CA LYS A 174 -13.93 20.16 17.82
C LYS A 174 -13.58 19.15 18.91
N LEU A 175 -12.67 18.22 18.63
CA LEU A 175 -12.25 17.18 19.57
C LEU A 175 -11.46 17.74 20.77
N GLY A 176 -10.86 18.92 20.64
CA GLY A 176 -10.19 19.63 21.72
C GLY A 176 -9.00 18.87 22.32
N ILE A 177 -8.39 17.98 21.53
CA ILE A 177 -7.16 17.23 21.87
C ILE A 177 -6.02 17.89 21.13
N SER A 178 -5.65 19.08 21.58
CA SER A 178 -4.40 19.70 21.17
C SER A 178 -3.27 19.14 22.04
N PRO A 179 -2.19 18.59 21.45
CA PRO A 179 -1.02 18.21 22.22
C PRO A 179 -0.42 19.44 22.94
N ASP A 180 0.36 19.24 24.00
CA ASP A 180 1.01 20.35 24.69
C ASP A 180 1.94 21.12 23.73
N LEU A 181 2.21 22.40 23.99
CA LEU A 181 3.03 23.24 23.10
C LEU A 181 4.39 22.59 22.72
N PRO A 182 5.15 21.95 23.63
CA PRO A 182 6.39 21.25 23.25
C PRO A 182 6.14 20.10 22.26
N ASP A 183 5.06 19.36 22.43
CA ASP A 183 4.68 18.26 21.54
C ASP A 183 4.18 18.78 20.19
N GLN A 184 3.45 19.90 20.19
CA GLN A 184 3.10 20.61 18.95
C GLN A 184 4.34 21.01 18.17
N ILE A 185 5.38 21.51 18.85
CA ILE A 185 6.66 21.87 18.22
C ILE A 185 7.36 20.62 17.67
N ALA A 186 7.36 19.52 18.40
CA ALA A 186 7.95 18.26 17.95
C ALA A 186 7.23 17.66 16.71
N LEU A 187 5.93 17.93 16.59
CA LEU A 187 5.09 17.52 15.47
C LEU A 187 5.06 18.55 14.32
N ILE A 188 5.77 19.68 14.42
CA ILE A 188 5.85 20.64 13.31
C ILE A 188 6.39 19.93 12.08
N ASP A 189 5.55 19.92 11.05
CA ASP A 189 5.91 19.30 9.80
C ASP A 189 6.75 20.27 8.97
N VAL A 190 8.05 19.98 8.86
CA VAL A 190 8.99 20.77 8.05
C VAL A 190 8.73 20.55 6.55
N GLN A 191 7.87 19.61 6.16
CA GLN A 191 7.58 19.30 4.77
C GLN A 191 6.95 20.43 3.99
N ASP A 192 6.06 21.22 4.61
CA ASP A 192 5.45 22.37 3.93
C ASP A 192 6.48 23.44 3.54
N ALA A 193 7.66 23.43 4.20
CA ALA A 193 8.79 24.29 3.86
C ALA A 193 9.77 23.66 2.85
N LEU A 194 9.67 22.36 2.58
CA LEU A 194 10.55 21.66 1.64
C LEU A 194 10.01 21.75 0.21
N PRO A 195 10.88 21.81 -0.80
CA PRO A 195 10.45 21.79 -2.19
C PRO A 195 9.79 20.45 -2.53
N LYS A 196 8.66 20.51 -3.24
CA LYS A 196 7.93 19.31 -3.68
C LYS A 196 8.78 18.47 -4.63
N LEU A 197 8.70 17.15 -4.45
CA LEU A 197 9.40 16.21 -5.31
C LEU A 197 8.74 16.16 -6.71
N PRO A 198 9.55 16.13 -7.78
CA PRO A 198 9.04 16.05 -9.14
C PRO A 198 8.51 14.66 -9.48
N LEU A 199 7.74 14.60 -10.56
CA LEU A 199 7.25 13.35 -11.12
C LEU A 199 8.39 12.51 -11.73
N ILE A 200 8.34 11.18 -11.53
CA ILE A 200 9.25 10.26 -12.24
C ILE A 200 8.66 9.98 -13.64
N PRO A 201 9.39 10.26 -14.73
CA PRO A 201 8.92 9.99 -16.08
C PRO A 201 8.77 8.48 -16.30
N ALA A 202 7.74 8.08 -17.06
CA ALA A 202 7.52 6.69 -17.40
C ALA A 202 8.71 6.14 -18.21
N PRO A 203 9.21 4.94 -17.91
CA PRO A 203 10.32 4.35 -18.67
C PRO A 203 9.92 4.19 -20.15
N PRO A 204 10.89 4.32 -21.07
CA PRO A 204 10.61 4.24 -22.49
C PRO A 204 10.05 2.87 -22.86
N ALA A 205 9.04 2.84 -23.73
CA ALA A 205 8.36 1.62 -24.15
C ALA A 205 9.28 0.77 -25.04
N ASN A 206 10.07 -0.10 -24.44
CA ASN A 206 10.82 -1.12 -25.19
C ASN A 206 9.90 -2.31 -25.49
N PRO A 207 9.73 -2.71 -26.78
CA PRO A 207 8.92 -3.87 -27.16
C PRO A 207 9.33 -5.16 -26.44
N PHE A 208 10.62 -5.30 -26.12
CA PHE A 208 11.20 -6.47 -25.45
C PHE A 208 11.09 -6.45 -23.91
N GLN A 209 10.80 -5.29 -23.28
CA GLN A 209 10.62 -5.18 -21.83
C GLN A 209 9.16 -5.14 -21.39
N MET A 210 8.20 -5.24 -22.32
CA MET A 210 6.77 -5.36 -21.94
C MET A 210 6.47 -6.55 -21.03
N MET A 211 7.31 -7.60 -21.05
CA MET A 211 7.20 -8.75 -20.13
C MET A 211 7.82 -8.52 -18.75
N ALA A 212 8.76 -7.56 -18.61
CA ALA A 212 9.40 -7.24 -17.34
C ALA A 212 8.71 -6.07 -16.60
N LYS A 213 7.48 -5.73 -16.98
CA LYS A 213 6.65 -4.70 -16.33
C LYS A 213 6.02 -5.20 -15.02
N ALA A 214 6.80 -5.94 -14.25
CA ALA A 214 6.43 -6.46 -12.94
C ALA A 214 7.36 -5.82 -11.89
N LYS A 215 6.75 -5.17 -10.89
CA LYS A 215 7.33 -4.68 -9.62
C LYS A 215 7.67 -3.20 -9.45
N SER A 216 7.32 -2.28 -10.35
CA SER A 216 7.28 -0.86 -9.99
C SER A 216 5.84 -0.46 -9.69
N THR A 217 5.53 -0.27 -8.40
CA THR A 217 4.35 0.46 -7.94
C THR A 217 4.21 1.72 -8.78
N ASP A 218 3.08 1.86 -9.47
CA ASP A 218 2.68 3.04 -10.27
C ASP A 218 2.45 4.29 -9.39
N ALA A 219 2.87 4.22 -8.12
CA ALA A 219 2.67 5.19 -7.07
C ALA A 219 3.36 6.54 -7.34
N PHE A 220 4.42 6.58 -8.16
CA PHE A 220 5.18 7.80 -8.49
C PHE A 220 4.97 8.31 -9.92
N SER A 221 3.93 7.83 -10.62
CA SER A 221 3.64 8.20 -12.01
C SER A 221 2.64 9.36 -12.15
N SER A 222 2.08 9.86 -11.04
CA SER A 222 1.27 11.08 -11.03
C SER A 222 1.65 12.02 -9.88
N GLN A 223 1.57 13.34 -10.09
CA GLN A 223 1.85 14.31 -9.01
C GLN A 223 0.87 14.15 -7.84
N GLN A 224 -0.39 13.84 -8.12
CA GLN A 224 -1.41 13.61 -7.08
C GLN A 224 -1.07 12.42 -6.18
N SER A 225 -0.55 11.33 -6.76
CA SER A 225 -0.15 10.16 -5.97
C SER A 225 1.12 10.42 -5.16
N ILE A 226 2.09 11.17 -5.71
CA ILE A 226 3.27 11.62 -4.96
C ILE A 226 2.86 12.49 -3.78
N ASP A 227 2.05 13.52 -4.04
CA ASP A 227 1.60 14.43 -3.00
C ASP A 227 0.81 13.67 -1.92
N ALA A 228 -0.02 12.69 -2.28
CA ALA A 228 -0.75 11.84 -1.32
C ALA A 228 0.16 10.93 -0.48
N ILE A 229 1.28 10.45 -1.01
CA ILE A 229 2.22 9.57 -0.29
C ILE A 229 3.09 10.37 0.69
N PHE A 230 3.51 11.57 0.30
CA PHE A 230 4.40 12.40 1.13
C PHE A 230 3.63 13.28 2.12
N HIS A 231 2.43 13.76 1.77
CA HIS A 231 1.63 14.70 2.59
C HIS A 231 0.35 14.05 3.12
N SER A 232 0.35 12.73 3.37
CA SER A 232 -0.81 12.03 3.91
C SER A 232 -1.19 12.60 5.28
N GLN A 233 -2.41 13.13 5.40
CA GLN A 233 -2.91 13.79 6.61
C GLN A 233 -3.05 12.85 7.82
N HIS A 234 -2.97 11.52 7.63
CA HIS A 234 -3.00 10.53 8.72
C HIS A 234 -1.83 10.65 9.70
N MET A 235 -0.75 11.31 9.31
CA MET A 235 0.31 11.70 10.23
C MET A 235 -0.03 12.98 11.02
N ARG A 236 -1.32 13.32 11.18
CA ARG A 236 -1.80 14.44 12.00
C ARG A 236 -2.81 14.01 13.07
N ASP A 237 -3.31 12.77 13.01
CA ASP A 237 -4.21 12.22 14.02
C ASP A 237 -3.39 11.95 15.30
N SER A 238 -3.40 12.92 16.22
CA SER A 238 -2.51 12.94 17.39
C SER A 238 -2.80 11.85 18.42
N ASN A 239 -4.00 11.27 18.39
CA ASN A 239 -4.50 10.41 19.47
C ASN A 239 -5.01 9.03 19.01
N ALA A 240 -4.94 8.73 17.71
CA ALA A 240 -5.39 7.46 17.15
C ALA A 240 -4.25 6.77 16.40
N VAL A 241 -4.11 5.47 16.64
CA VAL A 241 -3.08 4.63 16.03
C VAL A 241 -3.77 3.55 15.21
N ASP A 242 -3.41 3.50 13.92
CA ASP A 242 -3.90 2.48 13.00
C ASP A 242 -3.03 1.23 13.09
N VAL A 243 -3.67 0.09 13.30
CA VAL A 243 -3.00 -1.20 13.42
C VAL A 243 -3.58 -2.17 12.40
N LEU A 244 -2.79 -2.50 11.38
CA LEU A 244 -3.06 -3.59 10.44
C LEU A 244 -2.45 -4.87 11.00
N LEU A 245 -3.29 -5.87 11.24
CA LEU A 245 -2.88 -7.20 11.67
C LEU A 245 -2.98 -8.18 10.51
N ILE A 246 -1.86 -8.83 10.23
CA ILE A 246 -1.75 -9.85 9.19
C ILE A 246 -1.51 -11.18 9.88
N GLY A 247 -2.50 -12.08 9.81
CA GLY A 247 -2.41 -13.45 10.31
C GLY A 247 -2.06 -14.41 9.19
N CYS A 248 -1.09 -15.29 9.43
CA CYS A 248 -0.63 -16.31 8.48
C CYS A 248 -1.01 -17.72 8.91
N ASP A 249 -1.07 -18.60 7.92
CA ASP A 249 -1.32 -20.03 8.06
C ASP A 249 -0.30 -20.78 8.95
N ASN A 250 0.89 -20.22 9.13
CA ASN A 250 1.93 -20.70 10.04
C ASN A 250 1.76 -20.21 11.50
N GLY A 251 0.60 -19.64 11.84
CA GLY A 251 0.30 -19.12 13.17
C GLY A 251 0.94 -17.77 13.49
N ALA A 252 1.72 -17.18 12.58
CA ALA A 252 2.34 -15.88 12.79
C ALA A 252 1.32 -14.75 12.60
N VAL A 253 1.19 -13.91 13.62
CA VAL A 253 0.42 -12.66 13.59
C VAL A 253 1.40 -11.51 13.63
N SER A 254 1.42 -10.68 12.59
CA SER A 254 2.30 -9.52 12.50
C SER A 254 1.49 -8.22 12.52
N PRO A 255 1.59 -7.40 13.59
CA PRO A 255 1.10 -6.03 13.57
C PRO A 255 1.99 -5.09 12.77
N THR A 256 1.34 -4.29 11.93
CA THR A 256 1.91 -3.16 11.18
C THR A 256 1.16 -1.89 11.58
N ILE A 257 1.89 -0.87 12.02
CA ILE A 257 1.33 0.42 12.45
C ILE A 257 1.43 1.45 11.33
N TYR A 258 0.39 2.28 11.16
CA TYR A 258 0.34 3.36 10.18
C TYR A 258 0.73 2.91 8.76
N ASP A 259 0.39 1.66 8.42
CA ASP A 259 0.62 1.05 7.11
C ASP A 259 2.10 0.90 6.72
N SER A 260 3.05 1.22 7.61
CA SER A 260 4.48 1.24 7.30
C SER A 260 5.39 0.61 8.32
N LEU A 261 5.07 0.72 9.60
CA LEU A 261 5.95 0.26 10.65
C LEU A 261 5.59 -1.17 11.04
N GLU A 262 6.32 -2.14 10.52
CA GLU A 262 6.22 -3.53 10.96
C GLU A 262 6.88 -3.69 12.32
N ILE A 263 6.13 -4.11 13.34
CA ILE A 263 6.64 -4.27 14.72
C ILE A 263 7.34 -5.64 14.88
N GLY A 264 6.97 -6.60 14.04
CA GLY A 264 7.49 -7.98 14.08
C GLY A 264 6.36 -9.01 14.03
N GLY A 265 6.74 -10.29 13.93
CA GLY A 265 5.82 -11.42 13.96
C GLY A 265 5.72 -12.01 15.37
N MET A 266 4.52 -12.31 15.81
CA MET A 266 4.24 -13.03 17.05
C MET A 266 3.67 -14.40 16.72
N ARG A 267 4.09 -15.42 17.47
CA ARG A 267 3.58 -16.79 17.32
C ARG A 267 3.08 -17.31 18.65
N ILE A 268 2.19 -18.29 18.58
CA ILE A 268 1.82 -19.07 19.76
C ILE A 268 3.07 -19.83 20.23
N PRO A 269 3.34 -19.87 21.54
CA PRO A 269 4.52 -20.53 22.07
C PRO A 269 4.62 -22.01 21.65
N SER A 270 5.82 -22.46 21.30
CA SER A 270 6.08 -23.81 20.77
C SER A 270 5.78 -24.93 21.79
N GLU A 271 5.67 -24.59 23.07
CA GLU A 271 5.34 -25.50 24.17
C GLU A 271 3.95 -26.15 23.99
N TRP A 272 3.08 -25.56 23.16
CA TRP A 272 1.72 -26.07 22.94
C TRP A 272 1.66 -27.29 22.02
N SER A 273 2.80 -27.76 21.47
CA SER A 273 2.89 -29.00 20.69
C SER A 273 1.85 -29.07 19.56
N LEU A 274 1.70 -27.96 18.85
CA LEU A 274 0.69 -27.77 17.79
C LEU A 274 1.30 -28.10 16.43
N ILE A 275 0.57 -28.84 15.61
CA ILE A 275 0.93 -29.16 14.23
C ILE A 275 0.61 -27.97 13.33
N ASN A 276 -0.60 -27.42 13.46
CA ASN A 276 -1.10 -26.34 12.62
C ASN A 276 -1.83 -25.29 13.47
N GLN A 277 -1.61 -24.03 13.10
CA GLN A 277 -2.14 -22.85 13.79
C GLN A 277 -2.61 -21.85 12.74
N THR A 278 -3.92 -21.71 12.54
CA THR A 278 -4.45 -20.82 11.50
C THR A 278 -5.31 -19.73 12.13
N PRO A 279 -4.86 -18.46 12.11
CA PRO A 279 -5.68 -17.31 12.45
C PRO A 279 -6.89 -17.23 11.53
N LEU A 280 -8.08 -17.17 12.12
CA LEU A 280 -9.36 -17.14 11.40
C LEU A 280 -9.99 -15.75 11.37
N LEU A 281 -10.10 -15.12 12.54
CA LEU A 281 -10.80 -13.85 12.73
C LEU A 281 -10.05 -12.99 13.74
N HIS A 282 -10.24 -11.68 13.63
CA HIS A 282 -9.70 -10.73 14.58
C HIS A 282 -10.73 -9.65 14.91
N ALA A 283 -10.75 -9.21 16.16
CA ALA A 283 -11.53 -8.06 16.62
C ALA A 283 -10.72 -7.24 17.63
N SER A 284 -10.88 -5.92 17.57
CA SER A 284 -10.30 -4.98 18.53
C SER A 284 -11.28 -3.84 18.81
N HIS A 285 -11.15 -3.23 19.98
CA HIS A 285 -11.98 -2.08 20.37
C HIS A 285 -11.08 -0.83 20.46
N PRO A 286 -11.51 0.37 19.96
CA PRO A 286 -10.70 1.59 20.01
C PRO A 286 -10.15 1.98 21.39
N TYR A 287 -10.96 1.86 22.44
CA TYR A 287 -10.54 2.07 23.84
C TYR A 287 -9.63 0.98 24.45
N SER A 288 -9.36 -0.12 23.74
CA SER A 288 -8.54 -1.23 24.25
C SER A 288 -7.28 -1.36 23.42
N CYS A 289 -6.12 -1.50 24.06
CA CYS A 289 -4.87 -1.88 23.37
C CYS A 289 -4.75 -3.40 23.15
N SER A 290 -5.80 -4.18 23.45
CA SER A 290 -5.84 -5.63 23.25
C SER A 290 -6.60 -5.99 21.98
N HIS A 291 -5.91 -6.70 21.10
CA HIS A 291 -6.38 -7.27 19.86
C HIS A 291 -6.70 -8.75 20.09
N LEU A 292 -7.93 -9.17 19.83
CA LEU A 292 -8.36 -10.54 20.04
C LEU A 292 -8.29 -11.30 18.72
N SER A 293 -7.49 -12.34 18.65
CA SER A 293 -7.39 -13.21 17.48
C SER A 293 -8.00 -14.57 17.79
N LEU A 294 -8.90 -15.04 16.92
CA LEU A 294 -9.46 -16.37 16.95
C LEU A 294 -8.57 -17.28 16.12
N ILE A 295 -7.95 -18.28 16.74
CA ILE A 295 -6.98 -19.17 16.10
C ILE A 295 -7.50 -20.60 16.18
N GLU A 296 -7.56 -21.27 15.03
CA GLU A 296 -7.78 -22.71 14.96
C GLU A 296 -6.45 -23.42 15.19
N MET A 297 -6.46 -24.37 16.12
CA MET A 297 -5.30 -25.12 16.58
C MET A 297 -5.54 -26.61 16.36
N LYS A 298 -4.56 -27.28 15.76
CA LYS A 298 -4.54 -28.73 15.57
C LYS A 298 -3.31 -29.31 16.26
N SER A 299 -3.51 -30.35 17.05
CA SER A 299 -2.44 -31.10 17.74
C SER A 299 -2.65 -32.59 17.48
N GLU A 300 -1.58 -33.39 17.50
CA GLU A 300 -1.66 -34.85 17.33
C GLU A 300 -2.50 -35.49 18.43
N SER A 301 -2.55 -34.86 19.60
CA SER A 301 -3.30 -35.34 20.76
C SER A 301 -4.81 -35.12 20.65
N TRP A 302 -5.28 -34.31 19.70
CA TRP A 302 -6.69 -33.94 19.57
C TRP A 302 -7.29 -34.50 18.28
N GLU A 303 -8.37 -35.27 18.40
CA GLU A 303 -9.10 -35.81 17.23
C GLU A 303 -9.79 -34.73 16.39
N GLN A 304 -10.10 -33.57 16.99
CA GLN A 304 -10.79 -32.46 16.33
C GLN A 304 -10.01 -31.15 16.50
N PRO A 305 -10.05 -30.25 15.50
CA PRO A 305 -9.49 -28.91 15.64
C PRO A 305 -10.19 -28.17 16.77
N ARG A 306 -9.40 -27.48 17.59
CA ARG A 306 -9.90 -26.61 18.66
C ARG A 306 -9.74 -25.17 18.23
N VAL A 307 -10.64 -24.31 18.68
CA VAL A 307 -10.55 -22.88 18.45
C VAL A 307 -10.22 -22.21 19.77
N ALA A 308 -9.20 -21.35 19.76
CA ALA A 308 -8.76 -20.60 20.93
C ALA A 308 -8.82 -19.10 20.65
N LEU A 309 -9.15 -18.34 21.69
CA LEU A 309 -9.09 -16.89 21.67
C LEU A 309 -7.73 -16.46 22.25
N VAL A 310 -6.89 -15.86 21.42
CA VAL A 310 -5.56 -15.40 21.81
C VAL A 310 -5.53 -13.87 21.85
N PRO A 311 -5.40 -13.25 23.03
CA PRO A 311 -5.26 -11.81 23.16
C PRO A 311 -3.82 -11.36 22.87
N LEU A 312 -3.69 -10.38 21.99
CA LEU A 312 -2.46 -9.65 21.68
C LEU A 312 -2.58 -8.24 22.27
N THR A 313 -1.92 -7.98 23.40
CA THR A 313 -1.93 -6.65 24.02
C THR A 313 -0.73 -5.81 23.59
N LEU A 314 -0.98 -4.77 22.79
CA LEU A 314 0.02 -3.83 22.29
C LEU A 314 0.25 -2.70 23.32
N ARG A 315 0.89 -3.05 24.44
CA ARG A 315 1.11 -2.12 25.57
C ARG A 315 1.99 -0.91 25.23
N PHE A 316 2.80 -1.00 24.17
CA PHE A 316 3.66 0.10 23.75
C PHE A 316 2.85 1.29 23.18
N ILE A 317 1.60 1.08 22.74
CA ILE A 317 0.73 2.14 22.20
C ILE A 317 0.45 3.19 23.29
N PRO A 318 -0.18 2.84 24.44
CA PRO A 318 -0.42 3.81 25.51
C PRO A 318 0.88 4.24 26.23
N SER A 319 1.95 3.43 26.23
CA SER A 319 3.18 3.79 26.95
C SER A 319 4.03 4.83 26.23
N ASN A 320 4.07 4.79 24.89
CA ASN A 320 4.95 5.65 24.10
C ASN A 320 4.28 6.94 23.63
N GLY A 321 2.97 7.07 23.82
CA GLY A 321 2.27 8.33 23.58
C GLY A 321 2.45 8.85 22.15
N ILE A 322 2.64 10.16 22.05
CA ILE A 322 2.88 10.93 20.82
C ILE A 322 4.19 10.51 20.12
N TYR A 323 5.20 9.99 20.85
CA TYR A 323 6.46 9.58 20.23
C TYR A 323 6.29 8.46 19.22
N LEU A 324 5.31 7.57 19.43
CA LEU A 324 5.01 6.50 18.47
C LEU A 324 4.59 7.09 17.13
N HIS A 325 3.76 8.14 17.16
CA HIS A 325 3.32 8.85 15.98
C HIS A 325 4.50 9.52 15.25
N LEU A 326 5.38 10.19 16.01
CA LEU A 326 6.58 10.81 15.45
C LEU A 326 7.51 9.78 14.78
N ILE A 327 7.79 8.66 15.46
CA ILE A 327 8.64 7.59 14.93
C ILE A 327 8.03 7.02 13.66
N ALA A 328 6.76 6.63 13.71
CA ALA A 328 6.08 6.08 12.55
C ALA A 328 6.08 7.07 11.37
N SER A 329 5.83 8.36 11.63
CA SER A 329 5.83 9.42 10.61
C SER A 329 7.18 9.52 9.92
N LYS A 330 8.24 9.68 10.70
CA LYS A 330 9.60 9.85 10.15
C LYS A 330 10.09 8.56 9.48
N THR A 331 9.77 7.38 10.01
CA THR A 331 10.12 6.10 9.39
C THR A 331 9.36 5.88 8.08
N ALA A 332 8.06 6.18 8.03
CA ALA A 332 7.26 6.09 6.80
C ALA A 332 7.81 7.03 5.72
N GLN A 333 8.15 8.26 6.09
CA GLN A 333 8.76 9.25 5.20
C GLN A 333 10.09 8.75 4.62
N LEU A 334 10.97 8.22 5.46
CA LEU A 334 12.24 7.64 5.01
C LEU A 334 12.03 6.44 4.08
N GLN A 335 11.06 5.57 4.38
CA GLN A 335 10.72 4.43 3.52
C GLN A 335 10.20 4.91 2.15
N ASN A 336 9.31 5.90 2.13
CA ASN A 336 8.76 6.47 0.90
C ASN A 336 9.84 7.17 0.07
N LEU A 337 10.76 7.91 0.71
CA LEU A 337 11.92 8.52 0.06
C LEU A 337 12.87 7.47 -0.53
N LEU A 338 13.15 6.40 0.21
CA LEU A 338 13.97 5.30 -0.28
C LEU A 338 13.32 4.63 -1.50
N GLN A 339 12.01 4.39 -1.46
CA GLN A 339 11.27 3.81 -2.57
C GLN A 339 11.26 4.74 -3.81
N TYR A 340 11.14 6.06 -3.58
CA TYR A 340 11.26 7.07 -4.64
C TYR A 340 12.67 7.04 -5.27
N LEU A 341 13.74 7.04 -4.45
CA LEU A 341 15.12 6.95 -4.94
C LEU A 341 15.39 5.66 -5.73
N GLN A 342 14.92 4.52 -5.23
CA GLN A 342 15.03 3.25 -5.95
C GLN A 342 14.30 3.29 -7.29
N SER A 343 13.13 3.92 -7.35
CA SER A 343 12.35 4.07 -8.58
C SER A 343 13.06 5.01 -9.58
N CYS A 344 13.66 6.09 -9.11
CA CYS A 344 14.52 6.98 -9.91
C CYS A 344 15.71 6.22 -10.50
N LEU A 345 16.45 5.48 -9.67
CA LEU A 345 17.62 4.70 -10.11
C LEU A 345 17.25 3.65 -11.16
N ARG A 346 16.15 2.91 -10.95
CA ARG A 346 15.65 1.94 -11.95
C ARG A 346 15.30 2.62 -13.27
N THR A 347 14.68 3.80 -13.21
CA THR A 347 14.31 4.57 -14.40
C THR A 347 15.55 5.06 -15.15
N ILE A 348 16.54 5.59 -14.44
CA ILE A 348 17.84 5.99 -15.02
C ILE A 348 18.51 4.80 -15.72
N ILE A 349 18.57 3.64 -15.06
CA ILE A 349 19.13 2.41 -15.64
C ILE A 349 18.37 2.01 -16.91
N ALA A 350 17.02 2.09 -16.90
CA ALA A 350 16.20 1.76 -18.06
C ALA A 350 16.45 2.70 -19.25
N TYR A 351 16.50 4.02 -19.01
CA TYR A 351 16.83 5.01 -20.05
C TYR A 351 18.26 4.81 -20.58
N PHE A 352 19.21 4.50 -19.70
CA PHE A 352 20.59 4.23 -20.09
C PHE A 352 20.73 3.00 -20.97
N HIS A 353 20.04 1.91 -20.63
CA HIS A 353 20.00 0.71 -21.48
C HIS A 353 19.31 1.00 -22.82
N ASN A 354 18.20 1.74 -22.82
CA ASN A 354 17.52 2.09 -24.07
C ASN A 354 18.40 2.97 -24.98
N ALA A 355 19.09 3.96 -24.43
CA ALA A 355 20.03 4.79 -25.18
C ALA A 355 21.20 3.99 -25.77
N ARG A 356 21.56 2.85 -25.17
CA ARG A 356 22.62 1.95 -25.65
C ARG A 356 22.13 0.85 -26.59
N ASP A 357 20.86 0.45 -26.54
CA ASP A 357 20.32 -0.66 -27.33
C ASP A 357 20.51 -0.39 -28.83
N LEU A 358 20.05 0.77 -29.31
CA LEU A 358 20.14 1.12 -30.73
C LEU A 358 21.60 1.19 -31.23
N PRO A 359 22.53 1.95 -30.61
CA PRO A 359 23.94 1.90 -30.98
C PRO A 359 24.56 0.51 -30.91
N SER A 360 24.23 -0.29 -29.89
CA SER A 360 24.79 -1.64 -29.75
C SER A 360 24.37 -2.57 -30.88
N ARG A 361 23.12 -2.46 -31.37
CA ARG A 361 22.64 -3.21 -32.53
C ARG A 361 23.36 -2.82 -33.81
N PHE A 362 23.56 -1.51 -34.04
CA PHE A 362 24.32 -1.05 -35.20
C PHE A 362 25.77 -1.54 -35.17
N MET A 363 26.43 -1.45 -34.01
CA MET A 363 27.81 -1.94 -33.84
C MET A 363 27.90 -3.46 -34.04
N ARG A 364 26.88 -4.21 -33.60
CA ARG A 364 26.80 -5.66 -33.81
C ARG A 364 26.58 -6.03 -35.28
N ASN A 365 25.66 -5.35 -35.96
CA ASN A 365 25.39 -5.61 -37.37
C ASN A 365 26.66 -5.41 -38.23
N ILE A 366 27.37 -4.29 -38.04
CA ILE A 366 28.59 -4.03 -38.82
C ILE A 366 29.71 -5.02 -38.47
N SER A 367 29.86 -5.42 -37.19
CA SER A 367 30.84 -6.43 -36.82
C SER A 367 30.56 -7.78 -37.48
N GLU A 368 29.28 -8.19 -37.58
CA GLU A 368 28.89 -9.42 -38.27
C GLU A 368 29.23 -9.32 -39.78
N THR A 369 28.91 -8.19 -40.44
CA THR A 369 29.25 -8.03 -41.87
C THR A 369 30.75 -7.94 -42.17
N LEU A 370 31.56 -7.40 -41.24
CA LEU A 370 33.01 -7.35 -41.38
C LEU A 370 33.63 -8.74 -41.19
N GLU A 371 33.08 -9.55 -40.29
CA GLU A 371 33.48 -10.94 -40.10
C GLU A 371 33.13 -11.80 -41.33
N GLU A 372 31.94 -11.63 -41.91
CA GLU A 372 31.52 -12.32 -43.14
C GLU A 372 32.43 -12.01 -44.34
N LYS A 373 32.90 -10.76 -44.45
CA LYS A 373 33.83 -10.33 -45.51
C LYS A 373 35.29 -10.60 -45.19
N GLY A 374 35.62 -11.07 -43.99
CA GLY A 374 36.99 -11.30 -43.54
C GLY A 374 37.83 -10.03 -43.37
N GLU A 375 37.20 -8.87 -43.16
CA GLU A 375 37.86 -7.55 -43.07
C GLU A 375 38.29 -7.20 -41.62
N GLY A 376 38.21 -8.14 -40.68
CA GLY A 376 38.71 -7.98 -39.31
C GLY A 376 37.79 -7.20 -38.38
N ASP A 377 38.32 -6.73 -37.25
CA ASP A 377 37.52 -6.09 -36.20
C ASP A 377 37.18 -4.62 -36.51
N LEU A 378 36.00 -4.18 -36.07
CA LEU A 378 35.48 -2.83 -36.27
C LEU A 378 36.39 -1.78 -35.66
N ILE A 379 36.91 -2.04 -34.45
CA ILE A 379 37.77 -1.10 -33.73
C ILE A 379 39.06 -0.84 -34.53
N SER A 380 39.70 -1.91 -35.01
CA SER A 380 40.91 -1.82 -35.82
C SER A 380 40.69 -1.05 -37.12
N ASN A 381 39.57 -1.27 -37.79
CA ASN A 381 39.25 -0.56 -39.03
C ASN A 381 38.93 0.92 -38.81
N LEU A 382 38.22 1.26 -37.72
CA LEU A 382 37.99 2.67 -37.34
C LEU A 382 39.30 3.37 -36.94
N TYR A 383 40.20 2.68 -36.25
CA TYR A 383 41.54 3.19 -35.98
C TYR A 383 42.37 3.38 -37.26
N HIS A 384 42.31 2.42 -38.19
CA HIS A 384 42.98 2.54 -39.49
C HIS A 384 42.45 3.74 -40.29
N LEU A 385 41.13 3.92 -40.33
CA LEU A 385 40.49 5.09 -40.94
C LEU A 385 40.98 6.40 -40.32
N ALA A 386 41.04 6.48 -38.99
CA ALA A 386 41.46 7.68 -38.28
C ALA A 386 42.94 8.03 -38.52
N VAL A 387 43.82 7.03 -38.64
CA VAL A 387 45.27 7.23 -38.80
C VAL A 387 45.68 7.43 -40.25
N THR A 388 45.09 6.67 -41.18
CA THR A 388 45.53 6.65 -42.58
C THR A 388 44.64 7.49 -43.50
N GLY A 389 43.44 7.86 -43.04
CA GLY A 389 42.41 8.50 -43.87
C GLY A 389 41.82 7.58 -44.95
N HIS A 390 42.26 6.31 -45.04
CA HIS A 390 41.75 5.35 -46.00
C HIS A 390 40.57 4.57 -45.40
N CYS A 391 39.39 4.73 -46.03
CA CYS A 391 38.17 4.06 -45.62
C CYS A 391 37.92 2.80 -46.48
N PRO A 392 37.86 1.60 -45.88
CA PRO A 392 37.40 0.40 -46.58
C PRO A 392 36.01 0.63 -47.18
N PRO A 393 35.72 0.08 -48.37
CA PRO A 393 34.45 0.31 -49.07
C PRO A 393 33.24 -0.13 -48.22
N THR A 394 33.37 -1.24 -47.49
CA THR A 394 32.35 -1.75 -46.57
C THR A 394 31.99 -0.76 -45.47
N ILE A 395 32.98 -0.08 -44.88
CA ILE A 395 32.75 0.90 -43.80
C ILE A 395 32.24 2.22 -44.37
N LYS A 396 32.64 2.57 -45.59
CA LYS A 396 32.13 3.75 -46.28
C LYS A 396 30.65 3.61 -46.61
N GLU A 397 30.22 2.48 -47.15
CA GLU A 397 28.80 2.17 -47.41
C GLU A 397 28.01 2.18 -46.09
N TRP A 398 28.53 1.53 -45.04
CA TRP A 398 27.87 1.55 -43.72
C TRP A 398 27.73 2.96 -43.13
N LEU A 399 28.78 3.78 -43.16
CA LEU A 399 28.74 5.15 -42.61
C LEU A 399 27.82 6.09 -43.40
N VAL A 400 27.78 5.96 -44.72
CA VAL A 400 27.05 6.88 -45.60
C VAL A 400 25.60 6.44 -45.80
N ASP A 401 25.35 5.14 -46.00
CA ASP A 401 24.03 4.65 -46.38
C ASP A 401 23.23 4.19 -45.16
N GLU A 402 23.83 3.42 -44.24
CA GLU A 402 23.11 2.93 -43.06
C GLU A 402 23.08 3.93 -41.91
N LEU A 403 24.23 4.54 -41.60
CA LEU A 403 24.38 5.40 -40.43
C LEU A 403 23.88 6.83 -40.68
N ALA A 404 24.12 7.42 -41.85
CA ALA A 404 23.74 8.81 -42.13
C ALA A 404 22.27 8.99 -42.50
N GLU A 405 21.62 8.06 -43.21
CA GLU A 405 20.20 8.18 -43.56
C GLU A 405 19.26 7.86 -42.37
N ASN A 406 19.57 6.82 -41.57
CA ASN A 406 18.63 6.28 -40.59
C ASN A 406 19.01 6.52 -39.11
N ALA A 407 20.31 6.58 -38.78
CA ALA A 407 20.76 6.51 -37.39
C ALA A 407 21.20 7.87 -36.84
N CYS A 408 22.02 8.65 -37.55
CA CYS A 408 22.69 9.83 -37.00
C CYS A 408 21.70 10.86 -36.40
N LYS A 409 20.61 11.19 -37.11
CA LYS A 409 19.57 12.10 -36.58
C LYS A 409 18.84 11.53 -35.36
N LYS A 410 18.55 10.23 -35.32
CA LYS A 410 17.86 9.58 -34.19
C LYS A 410 18.77 9.45 -32.98
N THR A 411 20.03 9.06 -33.19
CA THR A 411 21.04 8.95 -32.13
C THR A 411 21.37 10.32 -31.55
N PHE A 412 21.57 11.35 -32.39
CA PHE A 412 21.74 12.73 -31.90
C PHE A 412 20.48 13.29 -31.23
N ALA A 413 19.27 12.92 -31.64
CA ALA A 413 18.05 13.31 -30.94
C ALA A 413 17.95 12.66 -29.55
N ILE A 414 18.40 11.40 -29.40
CA ILE A 414 18.43 10.66 -28.13
C ILE A 414 19.49 11.23 -27.16
N PHE A 415 20.66 11.63 -27.67
CA PHE A 415 21.72 12.23 -26.83
C PHE A 415 21.58 13.76 -26.66
N GLY A 416 20.95 14.44 -27.61
CA GLY A 416 20.77 15.90 -27.64
C GLY A 416 19.66 16.44 -26.74
N THR A 417 18.85 15.56 -26.14
CA THR A 417 17.86 15.93 -25.11
C THR A 417 18.45 16.05 -23.70
N ILE A 418 19.77 15.88 -23.54
CA ILE A 418 20.51 16.05 -22.27
C ILE A 418 21.14 17.46 -22.21
N ARG A 419 20.36 18.52 -22.47
CA ARG A 419 20.84 19.90 -22.32
C ARG A 419 20.00 20.69 -21.34
#